data_AF-A0A9Q3UJJ8-F1
#
_entry.id   AF-A0A9Q3UJJ8-F1
#
_cell.length_a   1.000
_cell.length_b   1.000
_cell.length_c   1.000
_cell.angle_alpha   90.00
_cell.angle_beta   90.00
_cell.angle_gamma   90.00
#
_symmetry.space_group_name_H-M   'P 1'
#
loop_
_entity.id
_entity.type
_entity.pdbx_description
1 polymer ?
#
loop_
_entity_poly.entity_id
_entity_poly.type
_entity_poly.pdbx_seq_one_letter_code
_entity_poly.pdbx_strand_id
1 'polypeptide(L)'
;MPAAPLPEIVVVAGIIPDGDDRLCLSRRPEHKHQGGLWEFPGGKVEPGEPLERALARELHEELGLEEVRSRPFLTVRHRYPDLHVTLHFREVTAFTGEPHGREGQPVEWVPRSGLSARAFPAANRPVAVALQLPPEWVIPPETLDEAQVIAGLSRLDPARQGVYLRGWSDRPAVAAACRARGLRFWIRDDAGAARREGAFGLHLSGEGLTRAERDGAPGFDGLLSVACHDAAQIERAMALGADMATLSPVRATPTHPEAVPLGWEGFADLIAGNPLVFYALGGVGPDDLTTARAHGAYGVAGIRGFWPACVDL
;
A
#
# COMPACT_ATOMS: atom_id res chain seq x y z
N MET A 1 -18.98 2.14 35.63
CA MET A 1 -17.58 1.69 35.54
C MET A 1 -17.13 1.89 34.11
N PRO A 2 -15.96 2.48 33.83
CA PRO A 2 -15.42 2.42 32.47
C PRO A 2 -15.25 0.94 32.08
N ALA A 3 -15.60 0.59 30.85
CA ALA A 3 -15.38 -0.75 30.33
C ALA A 3 -13.88 -1.08 30.42
N ALA A 4 -13.54 -2.32 30.77
CA ALA A 4 -12.15 -2.77 30.74
C ALA A 4 -11.59 -2.55 29.31
N PRO A 5 -10.34 -2.08 29.16
CA PRO A 5 -9.75 -1.90 27.85
C PRO A 5 -9.73 -3.25 27.11
N LEU A 6 -10.10 -3.23 25.83
CA LEU A 6 -10.07 -4.43 24.99
C LEU A 6 -8.63 -4.97 24.91
N PRO A 7 -8.44 -6.30 24.85
CA PRO A 7 -7.12 -6.88 24.65
C PRO A 7 -6.45 -6.36 23.37
N GLU A 8 -5.17 -6.06 23.45
CA GLU A 8 -4.34 -5.71 22.29
C GLU A 8 -3.39 -6.86 21.97
N ILE A 9 -3.38 -7.30 20.72
CA ILE A 9 -2.51 -8.36 20.22
C ILE A 9 -1.61 -7.76 19.15
N VAL A 10 -0.30 -7.96 19.33
CA VAL A 10 0.69 -7.60 18.32
C VAL A 10 1.13 -8.87 17.60
N VAL A 11 1.05 -8.85 16.28
CA VAL A 11 1.42 -9.95 15.38
C VAL A 11 2.48 -9.45 14.42
N VAL A 12 3.43 -10.31 14.06
CA VAL A 12 4.41 -10.06 13.01
C VAL A 12 4.28 -11.12 11.93
N ALA A 13 4.33 -10.71 10.67
CA ALA A 13 4.22 -11.61 9.53
C ALA A 13 5.27 -11.31 8.45
N GLY A 14 5.76 -12.37 7.82
CA GLY A 14 6.83 -12.33 6.82
C GLY A 14 6.31 -12.30 5.39
N ILE A 15 6.80 -11.34 4.61
CA ILE A 15 6.74 -11.36 3.15
C ILE A 15 8.05 -11.96 2.67
N ILE A 16 8.01 -13.20 2.19
CA ILE A 16 9.20 -14.00 1.90
C ILE A 16 9.29 -14.21 0.39
N PRO A 17 10.15 -13.47 -0.35
CA PRO A 17 10.38 -13.69 -1.77
C PRO A 17 11.39 -14.81 -2.01
N ASP A 18 11.26 -15.51 -3.15
CA ASP A 18 12.25 -16.50 -3.63
C ASP A 18 13.25 -15.96 -4.67
N GLY A 19 13.03 -14.73 -5.15
CA GLY A 19 13.81 -14.11 -6.21
C GLY A 19 13.19 -14.19 -7.61
N ASP A 20 12.16 -15.04 -7.81
CA ASP A 20 11.47 -15.28 -9.08
C ASP A 20 10.05 -14.66 -9.11
N ASP A 21 9.87 -13.52 -8.44
CA ASP A 21 8.58 -12.82 -8.27
C ASP A 21 7.46 -13.70 -7.66
N ARG A 22 7.84 -14.69 -6.85
CA ARG A 22 6.91 -15.47 -6.02
C ARG A 22 7.10 -15.16 -4.54
N LEU A 23 6.08 -15.46 -3.75
CA LEU A 23 6.07 -15.31 -2.30
C LEU A 23 5.72 -16.64 -1.62
N CYS A 24 6.40 -16.95 -0.53
CA CYS A 24 6.04 -18.09 0.33
C CYS A 24 4.80 -17.75 1.15
N LEU A 25 3.73 -18.51 0.96
CA LEU A 25 2.51 -18.42 1.75
C LEU A 25 2.21 -19.76 2.41
N SER A 26 1.57 -19.71 3.57
CA SER A 26 1.04 -20.89 4.25
C SER A 26 -0.49 -20.90 4.19
N ARG A 27 -1.09 -22.10 4.28
CA ARG A 27 -2.55 -22.24 4.37
C ARG A 27 -2.96 -22.54 5.81
N ARG A 28 -3.91 -21.77 6.32
CA ARG A 28 -4.45 -21.95 7.67
C ARG A 28 -5.05 -23.35 7.83
N PRO A 29 -4.78 -24.06 8.93
CA PRO A 29 -5.50 -25.28 9.25
C PRO A 29 -7.01 -25.03 9.26
N GLU A 30 -7.80 -25.97 8.73
CA GLU A 30 -9.25 -25.81 8.57
C GLU A 30 -9.98 -25.54 9.89
N HIS A 31 -9.42 -26.00 11.02
CA HIS A 31 -10.00 -25.87 12.35
C HIS A 31 -9.71 -24.54 13.08
N LYS A 32 -8.87 -23.65 12.52
CA LYS A 32 -8.59 -22.32 13.11
C LYS A 32 -9.63 -21.28 12.64
N HIS A 33 -9.78 -20.17 13.37
CA HIS A 33 -10.65 -19.05 12.98
C HIS A 33 -10.28 -18.54 11.58
N GLN A 34 -11.20 -18.58 10.61
CA GLN A 34 -10.93 -18.36 9.16
C GLN A 34 -9.97 -19.40 8.53
N GLY A 35 -10.13 -20.68 8.87
CA GLY A 35 -9.34 -21.80 8.32
C GLY A 35 -9.48 -21.97 6.80
N GLY A 36 -8.45 -22.54 6.17
CA GLY A 36 -8.40 -22.75 4.71
C GLY A 36 -7.99 -21.52 3.88
N LEU A 37 -7.92 -20.33 4.49
CA LEU A 37 -7.40 -19.13 3.85
C LEU A 37 -5.87 -19.15 3.76
N TRP A 38 -5.34 -18.43 2.78
CA TRP A 38 -3.90 -18.17 2.66
C TRP A 38 -3.48 -17.09 3.65
N GLU A 39 -2.28 -17.21 4.21
CA GLU A 39 -1.70 -16.19 5.09
C GLU A 39 -0.21 -16.01 4.85
N PHE A 40 0.29 -14.86 5.31
CA PHE A 40 1.71 -14.61 5.42
C PHE A 40 2.19 -15.28 6.72
N PRO A 41 3.22 -16.15 6.66
CA PRO A 41 3.73 -16.87 7.82
C PRO A 41 4.21 -15.94 8.93
N GLY A 42 4.03 -16.33 10.18
CA GLY A 42 4.37 -15.52 11.35
C GLY A 42 3.37 -15.67 12.49
N GLY A 43 3.60 -14.94 13.58
CA GLY A 43 2.80 -15.11 14.79
C GLY A 43 2.91 -13.97 15.78
N LYS A 44 2.62 -14.29 17.05
CA LYS A 44 2.44 -13.28 18.09
C LYS A 44 3.80 -12.77 18.57
N VAL A 45 3.88 -11.47 18.80
CA VAL A 45 5.07 -10.83 19.36
C VAL A 45 5.00 -10.96 20.89
N GLU A 46 6.07 -11.44 21.50
CA GLU A 46 6.16 -11.52 22.97
C GLU A 46 6.40 -10.13 23.60
N PRO A 47 5.99 -9.90 24.85
CA PRO A 47 6.22 -8.62 25.52
C PRO A 47 7.70 -8.21 25.54
N GLY A 48 8.01 -7.06 24.95
CA GLY A 48 9.38 -6.52 24.87
C GLY A 48 10.26 -7.13 23.76
N GLU A 49 9.72 -8.05 22.96
CA GLU A 49 10.44 -8.67 21.85
C GLU A 49 10.55 -7.72 20.64
N PRO A 50 11.75 -7.47 20.10
CA PRO A 50 11.89 -6.72 18.85
C PRO A 50 11.21 -7.46 17.69
N LEU A 51 10.48 -6.72 16.84
CA LEU A 51 9.71 -7.30 15.72
C LEU A 51 10.54 -8.18 14.78
N GLU A 52 11.80 -7.83 14.55
CA GLU A 52 12.73 -8.62 13.74
C GLU A 52 13.07 -9.97 14.37
N ARG A 53 13.22 -10.01 15.70
CA ARG A 53 13.49 -11.23 16.45
C ARG A 53 12.25 -12.11 16.54
N ALA A 54 11.09 -11.50 16.81
CA ALA A 54 9.80 -12.18 16.78
C ALA A 54 9.58 -12.86 15.44
N LEU A 55 9.80 -12.15 14.32
CA LEU A 55 9.64 -12.76 13.00
C LEU A 55 10.60 -13.91 12.77
N ALA A 56 11.89 -13.75 13.11
CA ALA A 56 12.87 -14.82 12.91
C ALA A 56 12.51 -16.08 13.72
N ARG A 57 12.04 -15.92 14.96
CA ARG A 57 11.56 -17.02 15.81
C ARG A 57 10.34 -17.72 15.18
N GLU A 58 9.32 -16.96 14.82
CA GLU A 58 8.08 -17.50 14.25
C GLU A 58 8.35 -18.22 12.90
N LEU A 59 9.16 -17.65 12.02
CA LEU A 59 9.51 -18.31 10.75
C LEU A 59 10.38 -19.56 10.95
N HIS A 60 11.20 -19.60 12.00
CA HIS A 60 11.91 -20.82 12.36
C HIS A 60 10.93 -21.90 12.83
N GLU A 61 10.02 -21.55 13.74
CA GLU A 61 9.02 -22.47 14.32
C GLU A 61 8.05 -23.02 13.26
N GLU A 62 7.52 -22.16 12.39
CA GLU A 62 6.51 -22.54 11.40
C GLU A 62 7.10 -23.16 10.13
N LEU A 63 8.25 -22.66 9.66
CA LEU A 63 8.79 -22.97 8.33
C LEU A 63 10.19 -23.58 8.32
N GLY A 64 10.89 -23.58 9.47
CA GLY A 64 12.27 -24.05 9.56
C GLY A 64 13.30 -23.09 8.97
N LEU A 65 12.96 -21.82 8.79
CA LEU A 65 13.90 -20.83 8.26
C LEU A 65 14.88 -20.37 9.34
N GLU A 66 16.13 -20.17 8.94
CA GLU A 66 17.22 -19.74 9.82
C GLU A 66 17.85 -18.44 9.31
N GLU A 67 18.62 -17.77 10.17
CA GLU A 67 19.35 -16.52 9.85
C GLU A 67 18.50 -15.42 9.18
N VAL A 68 17.21 -15.38 9.50
CA VAL A 68 16.23 -14.48 8.89
C VAL A 68 16.60 -13.02 9.16
N ARG A 69 16.77 -12.24 8.08
CA ARG A 69 16.86 -10.78 8.11
C ARG A 69 15.61 -10.19 7.46
N SER A 70 15.11 -9.10 8.03
CA SER A 70 13.90 -8.47 7.52
C SER A 70 13.87 -6.96 7.74
N ARG A 71 13.08 -6.26 6.93
CA ARG A 71 12.83 -4.81 7.05
C ARG A 71 11.33 -4.51 7.12
N PRO A 72 10.91 -3.39 7.75
CA PRO A 72 9.50 -3.00 7.79
C PRO A 72 8.89 -2.84 6.38
N PHE A 73 7.66 -3.34 6.21
CA PHE A 73 6.90 -3.22 4.95
C PHE A 73 5.60 -2.43 5.14
N LEU A 74 4.68 -2.92 5.98
CA LEU A 74 3.38 -2.30 6.24
C LEU A 74 2.91 -2.64 7.66
N THR A 75 2.25 -1.70 8.34
CA THR A 75 1.58 -1.99 9.61
C THR A 75 0.08 -1.82 9.43
N VAL A 76 -0.69 -2.87 9.70
CA VAL A 76 -2.15 -2.87 9.64
C VAL A 76 -2.69 -2.93 11.06
N ARG A 77 -3.46 -1.93 11.46
CA ARG A 77 -4.21 -1.94 12.73
C ARG A 77 -5.65 -2.30 12.43
N HIS A 78 -6.15 -3.36 13.03
CA HIS A 78 -7.52 -3.82 12.85
C HIS A 78 -8.23 -3.86 14.19
N ARG A 79 -9.46 -3.34 14.24
CA ARG A 79 -10.30 -3.34 15.43
C ARG A 79 -11.43 -4.34 15.24
N TYR A 80 -11.40 -5.43 15.99
CA TYR A 80 -12.55 -6.31 16.14
C TYR A 80 -13.41 -5.82 17.32
N PRO A 81 -14.70 -6.20 17.40
CA PRO A 81 -15.56 -5.82 18.53
C PRO A 81 -15.02 -6.25 19.90
N ASP A 82 -14.20 -7.30 19.95
CA ASP A 82 -13.72 -7.97 21.14
C ASP A 82 -12.20 -7.84 21.38
N LEU A 83 -11.42 -7.39 20.39
CA LEU A 83 -9.97 -7.18 20.54
C LEU A 83 -9.38 -6.25 19.45
N HIS A 84 -8.23 -5.65 19.74
CA HIS A 84 -7.44 -4.89 18.78
C HIS A 84 -6.24 -5.71 18.31
N VAL A 85 -6.00 -5.77 16.99
CA VAL A 85 -4.80 -6.42 16.41
C VAL A 85 -3.95 -5.39 15.69
N THR A 86 -2.66 -5.35 16.02
CA THR A 86 -1.64 -4.66 15.23
C THR A 86 -0.79 -5.70 14.52
N LEU A 87 -0.89 -5.76 13.19
CA LEU A 87 -0.11 -6.66 12.34
C LEU A 87 1.04 -5.89 11.70
N HIS A 88 2.27 -6.28 12.03
CA HIS A 88 3.48 -5.76 11.40
C HIS A 88 3.95 -6.72 10.30
N PHE A 89 3.76 -6.31 9.05
CA PHE A 89 4.33 -7.02 7.91
C PHE A 89 5.75 -6.55 7.69
N ARG A 90 6.65 -7.52 7.54
CA ARG A 90 8.07 -7.29 7.28
C ARG A 90 8.50 -8.07 6.05
N GLU A 91 9.29 -7.44 5.21
CA GLU A 91 9.89 -8.07 4.04
C GLU A 91 11.16 -8.79 4.47
N VAL A 92 11.21 -10.10 4.24
CA VAL A 92 12.40 -10.92 4.46
C VAL A 92 13.40 -10.64 3.34
N THR A 93 14.61 -10.24 3.71
CA THR A 93 15.68 -9.85 2.80
C THR A 93 16.79 -10.87 2.69
N ALA A 94 16.89 -11.79 3.66
CA ALA A 94 17.79 -12.93 3.64
C ALA A 94 17.28 -14.00 4.62
N PHE A 95 17.54 -15.27 4.30
CA PHE A 95 17.30 -16.42 5.18
C PHE A 95 18.13 -17.62 4.67
N THR A 96 18.24 -18.67 5.47
CA THR A 96 18.77 -19.97 5.10
C THR A 96 17.74 -21.07 5.37
N GLY A 97 17.90 -22.22 4.72
CA GLY A 97 16.93 -23.33 4.75
C GLY A 97 15.89 -23.27 3.63
N GLU A 98 15.05 -24.30 3.55
CA GLU A 98 13.95 -24.39 2.57
C GLU A 98 12.60 -24.40 3.31
N PRO A 99 11.66 -23.49 2.99
CA PRO A 99 10.40 -23.41 3.70
C PRO A 99 9.60 -24.70 3.59
N HIS A 100 9.18 -25.24 4.74
CA HIS A 100 8.30 -26.40 4.82
C HIS A 100 7.42 -26.30 6.06
N GLY A 101 6.19 -26.79 5.99
CA GLY A 101 5.26 -26.70 7.12
C GLY A 101 5.66 -27.59 8.29
N ARG A 102 6.27 -27.00 9.33
CA ARG A 102 6.66 -27.72 10.56
C ARG A 102 5.47 -28.08 11.45
N GLU A 103 4.31 -27.47 11.23
CA GLU A 103 3.04 -27.81 11.88
C GLU A 103 2.14 -28.69 11.00
N GLY A 104 2.66 -29.18 9.86
CA GLY A 104 1.87 -29.95 8.87
C GLY A 104 0.95 -29.09 8.01
N GLN A 105 1.13 -27.76 8.03
CA GLN A 105 0.42 -26.82 7.18
C GLN A 105 0.96 -26.82 5.75
N PRO A 106 0.11 -26.72 4.71
CA PRO A 106 0.57 -26.53 3.34
C PRO A 106 1.34 -25.21 3.19
N VAL A 107 2.45 -25.27 2.46
CA VAL A 107 3.30 -24.12 2.11
C VAL A 107 3.48 -24.11 0.59
N GLU A 108 3.26 -22.96 -0.04
CA GLU A 108 3.37 -22.79 -1.50
C GLU A 108 4.12 -21.50 -1.86
N TRP A 109 4.89 -21.58 -2.94
CA TRP A 109 5.41 -20.41 -3.65
C TRP A 109 4.36 -19.89 -4.62
N VAL A 110 3.84 -18.70 -4.37
CA VAL A 110 2.73 -18.10 -5.14
C VAL A 110 3.23 -16.88 -5.91
N PRO A 111 3.00 -16.78 -7.25
CA PRO A 111 3.33 -15.59 -8.02
C PRO A 111 2.65 -14.34 -7.47
N ARG A 112 3.37 -13.20 -7.44
CA ARG A 112 2.79 -11.93 -6.98
C ARG A 112 1.52 -11.54 -7.73
N SER A 113 1.49 -11.77 -9.05
CA SER A 113 0.32 -11.54 -9.90
C SER A 113 -0.91 -12.37 -9.52
N GLY A 114 -0.71 -13.51 -8.84
CA GLY A 114 -1.79 -14.39 -8.38
C GLY A 114 -2.38 -14.04 -7.01
N LEU A 115 -1.80 -13.08 -6.28
CA LEU A 115 -2.20 -12.77 -4.91
C LEU A 115 -3.64 -12.26 -4.83
N SER A 116 -4.06 -11.40 -5.76
CA SER A 116 -5.44 -10.87 -5.77
C SER A 116 -6.51 -11.94 -5.93
N ALA A 117 -6.17 -13.10 -6.52
CA ALA A 117 -7.09 -14.22 -6.71
C ALA A 117 -7.17 -15.16 -5.50
N ARG A 118 -6.28 -15.01 -4.51
CA ARG A 118 -6.25 -15.85 -3.32
C ARG A 118 -7.19 -15.30 -2.25
N ALA A 119 -7.85 -16.20 -1.53
CA ALA A 119 -8.68 -15.83 -0.38
C ALA A 119 -7.78 -15.59 0.84
N PHE A 120 -7.67 -14.32 1.23
CA PHE A 120 -6.93 -13.86 2.41
C PHE A 120 -7.90 -13.41 3.52
N PRO A 121 -7.50 -13.52 4.80
CA PRO A 121 -8.18 -12.83 5.89
C PRO A 121 -8.29 -11.33 5.59
N ALA A 122 -9.34 -10.67 6.09
CA ALA A 122 -9.59 -9.25 5.84
C ALA A 122 -8.37 -8.36 6.15
N ALA A 123 -7.65 -8.66 7.24
CA ALA A 123 -6.45 -7.93 7.66
C ALA A 123 -5.24 -8.07 6.71
N ASN A 124 -5.24 -9.06 5.82
CA ASN A 124 -4.14 -9.34 4.90
C ASN A 124 -4.39 -8.79 3.49
N ARG A 125 -5.64 -8.44 3.14
CA ARG A 125 -5.98 -7.83 1.84
C ARG A 125 -5.19 -6.56 1.52
N PRO A 126 -4.97 -5.62 2.46
CA PRO A 126 -4.17 -4.41 2.17
C PRO A 126 -2.74 -4.77 1.75
N VAL A 127 -2.19 -5.86 2.27
CA VAL A 127 -0.82 -6.31 1.94
C VAL A 127 -0.77 -6.85 0.51
N ALA A 128 -1.75 -7.64 0.08
CA ALA A 128 -1.84 -8.14 -1.29
C ALA A 128 -1.92 -7.00 -2.32
N VAL A 129 -2.66 -5.93 -1.99
CA VAL A 129 -2.68 -4.70 -2.79
C VAL A 129 -1.31 -4.02 -2.75
N ALA A 130 -0.78 -3.74 -1.55
CA ALA A 130 0.49 -3.03 -1.36
C ALA A 130 1.68 -3.69 -2.09
N LEU A 131 1.71 -5.02 -2.17
CA LEU A 131 2.75 -5.78 -2.87
C LEU A 131 2.80 -5.54 -4.38
N GLN A 132 1.75 -4.95 -4.96
CA GLN A 132 1.65 -4.57 -6.36
C GLN A 132 1.98 -3.09 -6.59
N LEU A 133 2.09 -2.30 -5.51
CA LEU A 133 2.24 -0.86 -5.58
C LEU A 133 3.73 -0.43 -5.50
N PRO A 134 4.13 0.64 -6.22
CA PRO A 134 5.45 1.24 -6.06
C PRO A 134 5.50 2.13 -4.80
N PRO A 135 6.52 2.06 -3.92
CA PRO A 135 6.55 2.81 -2.65
C PRO A 135 6.51 4.34 -2.79
N GLU A 136 6.86 4.88 -3.97
CA GLU A 136 6.85 6.30 -4.27
C GLU A 136 5.85 6.60 -5.38
N TRP A 137 4.94 7.55 -5.13
CA TRP A 137 3.90 7.94 -6.10
C TRP A 137 4.11 9.37 -6.57
N VAL A 138 4.66 9.49 -7.78
CA VAL A 138 5.11 10.75 -8.37
C VAL A 138 3.96 11.45 -9.08
N ILE A 139 3.80 12.76 -8.82
CA ILE A 139 2.82 13.61 -9.51
C ILE A 139 3.59 14.57 -10.41
N PRO A 140 3.46 14.49 -11.75
CA PRO A 140 4.12 15.42 -12.65
C PRO A 140 3.65 16.87 -12.40
N PRO A 141 4.57 17.86 -12.37
CA PRO A 141 4.19 19.26 -12.22
C PRO A 141 3.30 19.72 -13.39
N GLU A 142 2.27 20.51 -13.07
CA GLU A 142 1.34 21.08 -14.07
C GLU A 142 1.90 22.34 -14.74
N THR A 143 3.04 22.85 -14.27
CA THR A 143 3.73 24.02 -14.83
C THR A 143 4.63 23.68 -16.02
N LEU A 144 4.83 22.38 -16.30
CA LEU A 144 5.65 21.91 -17.43
C LEU A 144 4.80 21.78 -18.68
N ASP A 145 5.45 21.68 -19.85
CA ASP A 145 4.80 21.24 -21.08
C ASP A 145 4.84 19.71 -21.26
N GLU A 146 4.11 19.20 -22.25
CA GLU A 146 4.00 17.75 -22.52
C GLU A 146 5.36 17.10 -22.83
N ALA A 147 6.24 17.78 -23.57
CA ALA A 147 7.54 17.25 -23.94
C ALA A 147 8.46 17.14 -22.71
N GLN A 148 8.44 18.14 -21.84
CA GLN A 148 9.17 18.14 -20.58
C GLN A 148 8.67 17.06 -19.63
N VAL A 149 7.35 16.81 -19.59
CA VAL A 149 6.79 15.71 -18.80
C VAL A 149 7.27 14.37 -19.33
N ILE A 150 7.17 14.12 -20.63
CA ILE A 150 7.64 12.87 -21.25
C ILE A 150 9.13 12.66 -20.99
N ALA A 151 9.96 13.71 -21.12
CA ALA A 151 11.38 13.65 -20.80
C ALA A 151 11.62 13.30 -19.32
N GLY A 152 10.83 13.86 -18.39
CA GLY A 152 10.91 13.54 -16.97
C GLY A 152 10.53 12.08 -16.66
N LEU A 153 9.46 11.57 -17.27
CA LEU A 153 9.00 10.17 -17.11
C LEU A 153 10.10 9.16 -17.46
N SER A 154 10.91 9.45 -18.48
CA SER A 154 12.00 8.55 -18.90
C SER A 154 13.03 8.31 -17.79
N ARG A 155 13.17 9.26 -16.86
CA ARG A 155 14.15 9.25 -15.76
C ARG A 155 13.62 8.57 -14.48
N LEU A 156 12.34 8.21 -14.43
CA LEU A 156 11.77 7.53 -13.27
C LEU A 156 12.20 6.06 -13.24
N ASP A 157 12.28 5.50 -12.03
CA ASP A 157 12.55 4.08 -11.80
C ASP A 157 11.22 3.31 -11.64
N PRO A 158 10.79 2.51 -12.63
CA PRO A 158 9.52 1.78 -12.56
C PRO A 158 9.46 0.72 -11.47
N ALA A 159 10.60 0.29 -10.91
CA ALA A 159 10.63 -0.63 -9.77
C ALA A 159 10.23 0.07 -8.46
N ARG A 160 10.47 1.38 -8.35
CA ARG A 160 10.24 2.16 -7.12
C ARG A 160 9.13 3.19 -7.25
N GLN A 161 8.87 3.68 -8.45
CA GLN A 161 8.08 4.87 -8.71
C GLN A 161 6.88 4.55 -9.62
N GLY A 162 5.71 4.95 -9.15
CA GLY A 162 4.48 5.04 -9.95
C GLY A 162 4.14 6.49 -10.25
N VAL A 163 3.21 6.72 -11.18
CA VAL A 163 2.86 8.07 -11.62
C VAL A 163 1.37 8.33 -11.48
N TYR A 164 0.98 9.43 -10.85
CA TYR A 164 -0.39 9.92 -10.86
C TYR A 164 -0.51 11.10 -11.84
N LEU A 165 -1.21 10.89 -12.96
CA LEU A 165 -1.39 11.87 -14.04
C LEU A 165 -2.45 12.93 -13.70
N ARG A 166 -2.32 13.62 -12.57
CA ARG A 166 -3.34 14.54 -12.03
C ARG A 166 -3.82 15.60 -13.02
N GLY A 167 -2.89 16.30 -13.67
CA GLY A 167 -3.19 17.31 -14.71
C GLY A 167 -2.85 16.85 -16.13
N TRP A 168 -2.60 15.55 -16.31
CA TRP A 168 -2.07 14.97 -17.56
C TRP A 168 -2.90 13.79 -18.07
N SER A 169 -4.06 13.54 -17.46
CA SER A 169 -4.93 12.39 -17.75
C SER A 169 -5.58 12.43 -19.13
N ASP A 170 -5.70 13.63 -19.73
CA ASP A 170 -6.25 13.86 -21.06
C ASP A 170 -5.21 13.80 -22.18
N ARG A 171 -3.95 13.42 -21.87
CA ARG A 171 -2.82 13.39 -22.80
C ARG A 171 -2.37 11.96 -23.11
N PRO A 172 -2.86 11.35 -24.21
CA PRO A 172 -2.50 9.98 -24.60
C PRO A 172 -0.99 9.79 -24.80
N ALA A 173 -0.26 10.83 -25.25
CA ALA A 173 1.19 10.77 -25.41
C ALA A 173 1.93 10.56 -24.08
N VAL A 174 1.45 11.18 -22.99
CA VAL A 174 2.00 11.01 -21.65
C VAL A 174 1.73 9.60 -21.12
N ALA A 175 0.51 9.10 -21.30
CA ALA A 175 0.18 7.72 -20.94
C ALA A 175 0.99 6.70 -21.75
N ALA A 176 1.20 6.94 -23.05
CA ALA A 176 2.05 6.12 -23.90
C ALA A 176 3.51 6.10 -23.42
N ALA A 177 4.05 7.24 -22.98
CA ALA A 177 5.39 7.31 -22.40
C ALA A 177 5.50 6.49 -21.09
N CYS A 178 4.50 6.55 -20.21
CA CYS A 178 4.44 5.69 -19.03
C CYS A 178 4.50 4.21 -19.40
N ARG A 179 3.67 3.76 -20.37
CA ARG A 179 3.64 2.38 -20.85
C ARG A 179 4.98 1.95 -21.44
N ALA A 180 5.57 2.76 -22.30
CA ALA A 180 6.86 2.47 -22.93
C ALA A 180 8.00 2.27 -21.91
N ARG A 181 7.91 2.96 -20.75
CA ARG A 181 8.89 2.85 -19.67
C ARG A 181 8.58 1.72 -18.67
N GLY A 182 7.40 1.10 -18.75
CA GLY A 182 6.90 0.13 -17.77
C GLY A 182 6.47 0.77 -16.44
N LEU A 183 6.16 2.06 -16.43
CA LEU A 183 5.68 2.75 -15.24
C LEU A 183 4.22 2.36 -14.95
N ARG A 184 3.93 2.05 -13.69
CA ARG A 184 2.55 1.97 -13.21
C ARG A 184 2.00 3.39 -13.10
N PHE A 185 0.86 3.67 -13.74
CA PHE A 185 0.30 5.01 -13.74
C PHE A 185 -1.21 5.02 -13.49
N TRP A 186 -1.68 6.13 -12.92
CA TRP A 186 -3.07 6.37 -12.56
C TRP A 186 -3.65 7.54 -13.35
N ILE A 187 -4.88 7.35 -13.80
CA ILE A 187 -5.69 8.38 -14.46
C ILE A 187 -6.66 8.99 -13.45
N ARG A 188 -6.87 10.30 -13.52
CA ARG A 188 -7.76 11.07 -12.65
C ARG A 188 -9.20 11.02 -13.18
N ASP A 189 -10.15 10.61 -12.36
CA ASP A 189 -11.61 10.75 -12.52
C ASP A 189 -12.28 10.19 -13.80
N ASP A 190 -11.53 9.73 -14.80
CA ASP A 190 -12.06 9.18 -16.06
C ASP A 190 -11.70 7.70 -16.21
N ALA A 191 -12.64 6.83 -15.83
CA ALA A 191 -12.51 5.38 -16.00
C ALA A 191 -12.46 4.95 -17.48
N GLY A 192 -13.11 5.71 -18.38
CA GLY A 192 -13.03 5.45 -19.81
C GLY A 192 -11.61 5.66 -20.33
N ALA A 193 -10.98 6.78 -19.97
CA ALA A 193 -9.58 7.04 -20.27
C ALA A 193 -8.66 6.02 -19.60
N ALA A 194 -8.88 5.68 -18.32
CA ALA A 194 -8.10 4.67 -17.62
C ALA A 194 -8.09 3.32 -18.37
N ARG A 195 -9.25 2.85 -18.87
CA ARG A 195 -9.33 1.62 -19.67
C ARG A 195 -8.67 1.78 -21.04
N ARG A 196 -8.97 2.87 -21.77
CA ARG A 196 -8.41 3.12 -23.11
C ARG A 196 -6.89 3.16 -23.09
N GLU A 197 -6.32 3.76 -22.05
CA GLU A 197 -4.88 3.91 -21.89
C GLU A 197 -4.23 2.71 -21.20
N GLY A 198 -4.98 1.71 -20.74
CA GLY A 198 -4.40 0.59 -19.98
C GLY A 198 -3.71 1.06 -18.70
N ALA A 199 -4.32 2.02 -18.00
CA ALA A 199 -3.82 2.54 -16.74
C ALA A 199 -3.78 1.43 -15.67
N PHE A 200 -2.80 1.51 -14.79
CA PHE A 200 -2.68 0.59 -13.66
C PHE A 200 -3.79 0.82 -12.63
N GLY A 201 -4.21 2.08 -12.48
CA GLY A 201 -5.28 2.45 -11.57
C GLY A 201 -6.11 3.65 -12.01
N LEU A 202 -7.29 3.78 -11.40
CA LEU A 202 -8.11 4.98 -11.44
C LEU A 202 -7.94 5.71 -10.11
N HIS A 203 -7.73 7.02 -10.15
CA HIS A 203 -7.69 7.86 -8.97
C HIS A 203 -8.84 8.85 -8.97
N LEU A 204 -9.70 8.75 -7.97
CA LEU A 204 -10.82 9.66 -7.77
C LEU A 204 -10.38 10.83 -6.89
N SER A 205 -10.55 12.04 -7.42
CA SER A 205 -10.54 13.25 -6.60
C SER A 205 -11.78 13.30 -5.69
N GLY A 206 -11.86 14.29 -4.80
CA GLY A 206 -13.08 14.50 -4.00
C GLY A 206 -14.34 14.72 -4.85
N GLU A 207 -14.20 15.37 -6.02
CA GLU A 207 -15.29 15.53 -6.99
C GLU A 207 -15.63 14.20 -7.67
N GLY A 208 -14.61 13.42 -8.04
CA GLY A 208 -14.77 12.08 -8.62
C GLY A 208 -15.47 11.12 -7.67
N LEU A 209 -15.09 11.12 -6.39
CA LEU A 209 -15.73 10.34 -5.34
C LEU A 209 -17.22 10.70 -5.22
N THR A 210 -17.53 12.00 -5.13
CA THR A 210 -18.90 12.49 -5.03
C THR A 210 -19.74 12.11 -6.26
N ARG A 211 -19.14 12.11 -7.45
CA ARG A 211 -19.78 11.65 -8.69
C ARG A 211 -20.06 10.15 -8.65
N ALA A 212 -19.09 9.35 -8.22
CA ALA A 212 -19.21 7.90 -8.16
C ALA A 212 -20.26 7.43 -7.13
N GLU A 213 -20.41 8.13 -6.01
CA GLU A 213 -21.48 7.81 -5.04
C GLU A 213 -22.88 8.08 -5.61
N ARG A 214 -23.03 9.13 -6.42
CA ARG A 214 -24.31 9.48 -7.04
C ARG A 214 -24.65 8.57 -8.22
N ASP A 215 -23.67 8.33 -9.09
CA ASP A 215 -23.88 7.70 -10.40
C ASP A 215 -23.57 6.19 -10.39
N GLY A 216 -23.01 5.69 -9.27
CA GLY A 216 -22.49 4.33 -9.14
C GLY A 216 -20.97 4.24 -9.35
N ALA A 217 -20.38 3.13 -8.90
CA ALA A 217 -18.95 2.90 -9.02
C ALA A 217 -18.49 3.01 -10.49
N PRO A 218 -17.30 3.58 -10.77
CA PRO A 218 -16.85 3.94 -12.12
C PRO A 218 -16.59 2.75 -13.08
N GLY A 219 -16.88 1.51 -12.64
CA GLY A 219 -16.84 0.28 -13.43
C GLY A 219 -15.44 -0.16 -13.87
N PHE A 220 -14.38 0.31 -13.23
CA PHE A 220 -13.00 0.03 -13.61
C PHE A 220 -12.48 -1.23 -12.91
N ASP A 221 -11.93 -2.19 -13.67
CA ASP A 221 -11.50 -3.50 -13.15
C ASP A 221 -10.08 -3.49 -12.54
N GLY A 222 -9.35 -2.38 -12.67
CA GLY A 222 -8.05 -2.19 -12.03
C GLY A 222 -8.17 -1.54 -10.64
N LEU A 223 -7.05 -1.12 -10.07
CA LEU A 223 -7.03 -0.54 -8.73
C LEU A 223 -7.79 0.78 -8.65
N LEU A 224 -8.68 0.87 -7.68
CA LEU A 224 -9.41 2.10 -7.36
C LEU A 224 -8.72 2.82 -6.19
N SER A 225 -8.40 4.09 -6.42
CA SER A 225 -7.78 4.94 -5.41
C SER A 225 -8.55 6.23 -5.22
N VAL A 226 -8.51 6.82 -4.02
CA VAL A 226 -9.26 8.04 -3.69
C VAL A 226 -8.37 9.06 -2.98
N ALA A 227 -8.55 10.35 -3.30
CA ALA A 227 -7.98 11.44 -2.53
C ALA A 227 -8.82 11.70 -1.27
N CYS A 228 -8.21 11.52 -0.09
CA CYS A 228 -8.83 11.75 1.21
C CYS A 228 -8.08 12.83 2.00
N HIS A 229 -8.84 13.53 2.84
CA HIS A 229 -8.39 14.60 3.72
C HIS A 229 -8.91 14.43 5.15
N ASP A 230 -9.93 13.59 5.35
CA ASP A 230 -10.56 13.35 6.65
C ASP A 230 -11.15 11.92 6.74
N ALA A 231 -11.63 11.56 7.92
CA ALA A 231 -12.25 10.26 8.20
C ALA A 231 -13.51 10.00 7.35
N ALA A 232 -14.33 11.03 7.08
CA ALA A 232 -15.55 10.86 6.31
C ALA A 232 -15.26 10.48 4.86
N GLN A 233 -14.22 11.05 4.26
CA GLN A 233 -13.78 10.66 2.91
C GLN A 233 -13.17 9.26 2.88
N ILE A 234 -12.47 8.84 3.94
CA ILE A 234 -11.98 7.46 4.06
C ILE A 234 -13.14 6.47 4.12
N GLU A 235 -14.16 6.74 4.93
CA GLU A 235 -15.38 5.92 5.01
C GLU A 235 -16.09 5.80 3.66
N ARG A 236 -16.23 6.92 2.95
CA ARG A 236 -16.80 6.97 1.61
C ARG A 236 -15.98 6.19 0.59
N ALA A 237 -14.66 6.32 0.63
CA ALA A 237 -13.76 5.55 -0.22
C ALA A 237 -13.88 4.04 0.03
N MET A 238 -13.99 3.61 1.29
CA MET A 238 -14.23 2.21 1.65
C MET A 238 -15.60 1.72 1.15
N ALA A 239 -16.66 2.51 1.33
CA ALA A 239 -18.00 2.16 0.87
C ALA A 239 -18.06 1.99 -0.66
N LEU A 240 -17.23 2.73 -1.41
CA LEU A 240 -17.08 2.59 -2.84
C LEU A 240 -16.25 1.36 -3.26
N GLY A 241 -15.57 0.71 -2.32
CA GLY A 241 -14.67 -0.41 -2.58
C GLY A 241 -13.30 0.01 -3.10
N ALA A 242 -12.80 1.18 -2.69
CA ALA A 242 -11.43 1.58 -3.01
C ALA A 242 -10.41 0.60 -2.41
N ASP A 243 -9.27 0.43 -3.10
CA ASP A 243 -8.14 -0.39 -2.65
C ASP A 243 -7.11 0.44 -1.86
N MET A 244 -7.02 1.72 -2.20
CA MET A 244 -6.00 2.61 -1.65
C MET A 244 -6.48 4.07 -1.58
N ALA A 245 -5.79 4.88 -0.78
CA ALA A 245 -6.05 6.31 -0.70
C ALA A 245 -4.77 7.12 -0.54
N THR A 246 -4.76 8.35 -1.03
CA THR A 246 -3.82 9.37 -0.53
C THR A 246 -4.47 10.07 0.64
N LEU A 247 -3.74 10.29 1.73
CA LEU A 247 -4.19 11.13 2.84
C LEU A 247 -3.27 12.35 2.98
N SER A 248 -3.88 13.54 2.95
CA SER A 248 -3.15 14.82 2.87
C SER A 248 -3.93 15.99 3.48
N PRO A 249 -3.25 17.09 3.86
CA PRO A 249 -1.80 17.24 3.92
C PRO A 249 -1.21 16.70 5.24
N VAL A 250 -0.12 15.93 5.15
CA VAL A 250 0.60 15.44 6.34
C VAL A 250 1.38 16.58 7.02
N ARG A 251 2.06 17.41 6.22
CA ARG A 251 2.77 18.63 6.64
C ARG A 251 2.31 19.83 5.80
N ALA A 252 2.63 21.04 6.27
CA ALA A 252 2.33 22.27 5.54
C ALA A 252 2.86 22.21 4.09
N THR A 253 2.04 22.63 3.14
CA THR A 253 2.38 22.57 1.71
C THR A 253 1.95 23.83 0.97
N PRO A 254 2.83 24.41 0.13
CA PRO A 254 2.50 25.47 -0.82
C PRO A 254 1.32 25.19 -1.74
N THR A 255 0.99 23.91 -2.02
CA THR A 255 -0.16 23.57 -2.88
C THR A 255 -1.50 23.87 -2.19
N HIS A 256 -1.55 23.82 -0.85
CA HIS A 256 -2.73 24.10 -0.03
C HIS A 256 -2.30 24.80 1.27
N PRO A 257 -1.95 26.10 1.22
CA PRO A 257 -1.34 26.81 2.34
C PRO A 257 -2.29 27.03 3.52
N GLU A 258 -3.60 27.07 3.26
CA GLU A 258 -4.65 27.28 4.27
C GLU A 258 -5.05 25.99 5.00
N ALA A 259 -4.59 24.82 4.53
CA ALA A 259 -4.97 23.55 5.12
C ALA A 259 -4.18 23.27 6.41
N VAL A 260 -4.90 22.91 7.48
CA VAL A 260 -4.28 22.48 8.75
C VAL A 260 -3.64 21.11 8.53
N PRO A 261 -2.31 20.96 8.72
CA PRO A 261 -1.65 19.68 8.54
C PRO A 261 -2.07 18.67 9.60
N LEU A 262 -2.18 17.39 9.21
CA LEU A 262 -2.52 16.30 10.12
C LEU A 262 -1.41 16.00 11.13
N GLY A 263 -0.15 16.19 10.72
CA GLY A 263 0.99 15.59 11.41
C GLY A 263 1.00 14.06 11.28
N TRP A 264 2.09 13.43 11.72
CA TRP A 264 2.23 11.97 11.61
C TRP A 264 1.33 11.20 12.58
N GLU A 265 1.11 11.72 13.78
CA GLU A 265 0.21 11.12 14.78
C GLU A 265 -1.25 11.19 14.30
N GLY A 266 -1.72 12.38 13.89
CA GLY A 266 -3.06 12.56 13.34
C GLY A 266 -3.30 11.74 12.07
N PHE A 267 -2.27 11.59 11.22
CA PHE A 267 -2.31 10.67 10.08
C PHE A 267 -2.52 9.22 10.53
N ALA A 268 -1.74 8.73 11.49
CA ALA A 268 -1.82 7.36 11.99
C ALA A 268 -3.18 7.07 12.64
N ASP A 269 -3.72 8.03 13.40
CA ASP A 269 -5.02 7.91 14.05
C ASP A 269 -6.16 7.81 13.03
N LEU A 270 -6.12 8.61 11.96
CA LEU A 270 -7.13 8.58 10.91
C LEU A 270 -7.16 7.27 10.13
N ILE A 271 -5.99 6.68 9.85
CA ILE A 271 -5.91 5.47 9.04
C ILE A 271 -6.08 4.18 9.87
N ALA A 272 -5.95 4.25 11.20
CA ALA A 272 -6.07 3.09 12.07
C ALA A 272 -7.45 2.41 11.93
N GLY A 273 -7.45 1.09 11.75
CA GLY A 273 -8.68 0.31 11.57
C GLY A 273 -9.17 0.19 10.14
N ASN A 274 -8.61 0.98 9.20
CA ASN A 274 -9.07 0.99 7.81
C ASN A 274 -8.32 -0.04 6.95
N PRO A 275 -9.00 -0.74 6.03
CA PRO A 275 -8.42 -1.76 5.16
C PRO A 275 -7.79 -1.18 3.88
N LEU A 276 -7.77 0.15 3.70
CA LEU A 276 -7.16 0.77 2.53
C LEU A 276 -5.63 0.79 2.66
N VAL A 277 -4.94 0.74 1.53
CA VAL A 277 -3.51 1.06 1.48
C VAL A 277 -3.34 2.58 1.40
N PHE A 278 -2.61 3.18 2.34
CA PHE A 278 -2.45 4.64 2.39
C PHE A 278 -1.12 5.13 1.85
N TYR A 279 -1.15 6.23 1.10
CA TYR A 279 0.01 7.07 0.79
C TYR A 279 -0.06 8.38 1.56
N ALA A 280 1.04 8.72 2.22
CA ALA A 280 1.22 10.03 2.81
C ALA A 280 1.48 11.06 1.69
N LEU A 281 0.69 12.13 1.65
CA LEU A 281 0.81 13.19 0.64
C LEU A 281 0.72 14.57 1.32
N GLY A 282 1.38 15.56 0.72
CA GLY A 282 1.37 16.95 1.17
C GLY A 282 2.45 17.26 2.21
N GLY A 283 3.47 17.98 1.77
CA GLY A 283 4.61 18.40 2.62
C GLY A 283 5.59 17.28 3.00
N VAL A 284 5.51 16.12 2.34
CA VAL A 284 6.42 14.98 2.53
C VAL A 284 7.26 14.73 1.28
N GLY A 285 8.42 14.07 1.44
CA GLY A 285 9.33 13.69 0.36
C GLY A 285 9.72 12.20 0.39
N PRO A 286 10.54 11.72 -0.56
CA PRO A 286 11.04 10.34 -0.58
C PRO A 286 11.73 9.91 0.72
N ASP A 287 12.47 10.83 1.35
CA ASP A 287 13.19 10.58 2.61
C ASP A 287 12.25 10.33 3.81
N ASP A 288 10.97 10.69 3.70
CA ASP A 288 9.97 10.43 4.73
C ASP A 288 9.40 9.01 4.68
N LEU A 289 9.78 8.16 3.70
CA LEU A 289 9.19 6.82 3.52
C LEU A 289 9.27 5.94 4.78
N THR A 290 10.41 5.94 5.47
CA THR A 290 10.58 5.19 6.73
C THR A 290 9.62 5.69 7.80
N THR A 291 9.49 7.00 7.96
CA THR A 291 8.58 7.64 8.90
C THR A 291 7.12 7.35 8.55
N ALA A 292 6.76 7.40 7.26
CA ALA A 292 5.42 7.09 6.77
C ALA A 292 5.02 5.65 7.13
N ARG A 293 5.92 4.69 6.92
CA ARG A 293 5.70 3.28 7.28
C ARG A 293 5.58 3.04 8.78
N ALA A 294 6.34 3.77 9.60
CA ALA A 294 6.19 3.72 11.06
C ALA A 294 4.79 4.19 11.51
N HIS A 295 4.15 5.07 10.73
CA HIS A 295 2.80 5.59 10.98
C HIS A 295 1.70 4.85 10.20
N GLY A 296 2.02 3.73 9.55
CA GLY A 296 1.05 2.85 8.89
C GLY A 296 0.78 3.15 7.41
N ALA A 297 1.38 4.19 6.83
CA ALA A 297 1.34 4.37 5.38
C ALA A 297 2.17 3.27 4.69
N TYR A 298 1.78 2.89 3.49
CA TYR A 298 2.61 2.03 2.65
C TYR A 298 3.76 2.82 1.99
N GLY A 299 3.41 4.00 1.47
CA GLY A 299 4.28 4.82 0.65
C GLY A 299 4.07 6.32 0.83
N VAL A 300 4.82 7.08 0.06
CA VAL A 300 4.78 8.54 0.03
C VAL A 300 4.49 9.03 -1.38
N ALA A 301 3.75 10.12 -1.50
CA ALA A 301 3.36 10.71 -2.77
C ALA A 301 3.67 12.20 -2.80
N GLY A 302 3.95 12.74 -3.99
CA GLY A 302 4.19 14.17 -4.13
C GLY A 302 4.70 14.62 -5.49
N ILE A 303 4.92 15.92 -5.59
CA ILE A 303 5.45 16.61 -6.78
C ILE A 303 6.93 16.92 -6.56
N ARG A 304 7.21 17.86 -5.65
CA ARG A 304 8.56 18.33 -5.33
C ARG A 304 9.33 17.26 -4.55
N GLY A 305 10.60 17.07 -4.89
CA GLY A 305 11.45 16.00 -4.33
C GLY A 305 11.24 14.64 -4.99
N PHE A 306 10.11 14.41 -5.66
CA PHE A 306 9.82 13.19 -6.41
C PHE A 306 10.10 13.35 -7.91
N TRP A 307 9.71 14.49 -8.48
CA TRP A 307 9.95 14.75 -9.89
C TRP A 307 11.44 15.03 -10.15
N PRO A 308 12.07 14.35 -11.13
CA PRO A 308 13.46 14.59 -11.45
C PRO A 308 13.65 16.03 -11.94
N ALA A 309 14.69 16.70 -11.46
CA ALA A 309 15.01 18.06 -11.89
C ALA A 309 15.04 18.15 -13.44
N CYS A 310 14.57 19.26 -13.98
CA CYS A 310 14.80 19.56 -15.37
C CYS A 310 16.29 19.85 -15.52
N VAL A 311 17.03 18.96 -16.18
CA VAL A 311 18.31 19.32 -16.77
C VAL A 311 17.95 20.11 -18.02
N ASP A 312 18.46 21.33 -18.15
CA ASP A 312 18.26 22.16 -19.33
C ASP A 312 18.54 21.32 -20.58
N LEU A 313 17.53 21.18 -21.46
CA LEU A 313 17.62 20.52 -22.76
C LEU A 313 18.19 21.50 -23.80
#